data_AF-A0A961U1A3-F1
#
_entry.id   AF-A0A961U1A3-F1
#
_cell.length_a   1.000
_cell.length_b   1.000
_cell.length_c   1.000
_cell.angle_alpha   90.00
_cell.angle_beta   90.00
_cell.angle_gamma   90.00
#
_symmetry.space_group_name_H-M   'P 1'
#
loop_
_entity.id
_entity.type
_entity.pdbx_description
1 polymer ?
#
loop_
_entity_poly.entity_id
_entity_poly.type
_entity_poly.pdbx_seq_one_letter_code
_entity_poly.pdbx_strand_id
1 'polypeptide(L)'
;MEKDEMEAPDDAVVLDSTIVQAKVGPAETPDVFLAGVAETLNASADMDAGLASILSDHLLTITPHANAVANAKAAIIELAVKRAAPAEEKANG
;
A
#
# COMPACT_ATOMS: atom_id res chain seq x y z
N MET A 1 -23.65 -49.95 27.03
CA MET A 1 -23.77 -49.65 25.58
C MET A 1 -24.40 -48.28 25.51
N GLU A 2 -23.67 -47.21 25.86
CA GLU A 2 -22.63 -46.57 25.03
C GLU A 2 -23.10 -46.40 23.59
N LYS A 3 -23.43 -45.16 23.24
CA LYS A 3 -22.69 -44.42 22.23
C LYS A 3 -22.97 -42.93 22.44
N ASP A 4 -22.01 -42.28 23.08
CA ASP A 4 -21.74 -40.86 22.97
C ASP A 4 -21.61 -40.52 21.48
N GLU A 5 -22.44 -39.59 21.00
CA GLU A 5 -22.28 -39.01 19.67
C GLU A 5 -21.87 -37.54 19.86
N MET A 6 -20.55 -37.41 20.04
CA MET A 6 -19.65 -36.30 19.76
C MET A 6 -20.29 -34.94 19.47
N GLU A 7 -20.28 -34.11 20.51
CA GLU A 7 -20.14 -32.65 20.45
C GLU A 7 -19.11 -32.26 19.39
N ALA A 8 -19.54 -31.59 18.33
CA ALA A 8 -18.66 -30.73 17.55
C ALA A 8 -18.75 -29.33 18.18
N PRO A 9 -17.65 -28.74 18.66
CA PRO A 9 -17.67 -27.33 18.98
C PRO A 9 -17.78 -26.60 17.64
N ASP A 10 -18.94 -26.02 17.37
CA ASP A 10 -19.01 -24.88 16.47
C ASP A 10 -18.27 -23.73 17.19
N ASP A 11 -16.93 -23.82 17.20
CA ASP A 11 -16.05 -22.67 17.25
C ASP A 11 -16.32 -21.88 15.97
N ALA A 12 -17.47 -21.22 15.95
CA ALA A 12 -17.64 -19.98 15.22
C ALA A 12 -16.57 -19.07 15.79
N VAL A 13 -15.41 -19.10 15.15
CA VAL A 13 -14.44 -18.01 15.16
C VAL A 13 -15.25 -16.78 14.81
N VAL A 14 -15.73 -16.11 15.84
CA VAL A 14 -16.05 -14.70 15.80
C VAL A 14 -14.72 -14.08 15.43
N LEU A 15 -14.50 -13.95 14.11
CA LEU A 15 -13.60 -12.97 13.57
C LEU A 15 -14.16 -11.65 14.08
N ASP A 16 -13.75 -11.30 15.30
CA ASP A 16 -13.80 -9.96 15.84
C ASP A 16 -12.84 -9.13 14.99
N SER A 17 -13.27 -8.94 13.75
CA SER A 17 -12.84 -7.88 12.90
C SER A 17 -13.44 -6.65 13.55
N THR A 18 -12.78 -6.20 14.61
CA THR A 18 -12.71 -4.78 14.94
C THR A 18 -12.07 -4.08 13.74
N ILE A 19 -12.82 -4.05 12.64
CA ILE A 19 -12.75 -3.01 11.63
C ILE A 19 -12.98 -1.77 12.46
N VAL A 20 -11.87 -1.09 12.74
CA VAL A 20 -11.82 0.27 13.27
C VAL A 20 -13.08 0.98 12.83
N GLN A 21 -13.91 1.33 13.81
CA GLN A 21 -15.16 2.04 13.59
C GLN A 21 -14.79 3.41 13.01
N ALA A 22 -14.54 3.44 11.70
CA ALA A 22 -14.34 4.64 10.95
C ALA A 22 -15.64 5.41 11.13
N LYS A 23 -15.54 6.53 11.83
CA LYS A 23 -16.61 7.51 11.95
C LYS A 23 -17.23 7.66 10.56
N VAL A 24 -18.47 7.20 10.39
CA VAL A 24 -19.20 7.33 9.13
C VAL A 24 -19.50 8.82 8.94
N GLY A 25 -18.51 9.53 8.44
CA GLY A 25 -18.70 10.74 7.65
C GLY A 25 -19.38 10.35 6.33
N PRO A 26 -19.69 11.34 5.46
CA PRO A 26 -20.16 11.04 4.11
C PRO A 26 -19.26 9.96 3.50
N ALA A 27 -19.87 8.93 2.92
CA ALA A 27 -19.16 7.75 2.41
C ALA A 27 -17.94 8.21 1.61
N GLU A 28 -16.75 7.90 2.14
CA GLU A 28 -15.50 8.31 1.53
C GLU A 28 -15.45 7.70 0.13
N THR A 29 -15.34 8.56 -0.88
CA THR A 29 -15.22 8.06 -2.25
C THR A 29 -13.86 7.35 -2.38
N PRO A 30 -13.75 6.32 -3.24
CA PRO A 30 -12.48 5.64 -3.45
C PRO A 30 -11.34 6.60 -3.84
N ASP A 31 -11.67 7.72 -4.52
CA ASP A 31 -10.70 8.74 -4.93
C ASP A 31 -10.10 9.48 -3.73
N VAL A 32 -10.97 9.90 -2.81
CA VAL A 32 -10.56 10.55 -1.55
C VAL A 32 -9.71 9.61 -0.70
N PHE A 33 -10.09 8.33 -0.63
CA PHE A 33 -9.32 7.32 0.09
C PHE A 33 -7.92 7.14 -0.51
N LEU A 34 -7.82 6.95 -1.83
CA LEU A 34 -6.54 6.75 -2.51
C LEU A 34 -5.64 8.00 -2.42
N ALA A 35 -6.22 9.19 -2.50
CA ALA A 35 -5.50 10.45 -2.28
C ALA A 35 -4.97 10.56 -0.85
N GLY A 36 -5.77 10.19 0.16
CA GLY A 36 -5.34 10.16 1.57
C GLY A 36 -4.22 9.15 1.82
N VAL A 37 -4.26 7.99 1.17
CA VAL A 37 -3.15 7.01 1.21
C VAL A 37 -1.89 7.61 0.58
N ALA A 38 -1.99 8.21 -0.61
CA ALA A 38 -0.85 8.85 -1.27
C ALA A 38 -0.23 9.96 -0.42
N GLU A 39 -1.06 10.80 0.21
CA GLU A 39 -0.61 11.85 1.13
C GLU A 39 0.10 11.26 2.36
N THR A 40 -0.48 10.22 2.97
CA THR A 40 0.10 9.54 4.13
C THR A 40 1.47 8.93 3.81
N LEU A 41 1.61 8.31 2.63
CA LEU A 41 2.88 7.75 2.19
C LEU A 41 3.94 8.83 1.97
N ASN A 42 3.57 9.98 1.40
CA ASN A 42 4.48 11.11 1.19
C ASN A 42 4.87 11.82 2.49
N ALA A 43 3.98 11.83 3.48
CA ALA A 43 4.24 12.43 4.79
C ALA A 43 5.05 11.53 5.73
N SER A 44 5.15 10.23 5.43
CA SER A 44 5.89 9.27 6.25
C SER A 44 7.40 9.50 6.15
N ALA A 45 8.05 9.74 7.29
CA ALA A 45 9.49 9.97 7.36
C ALA A 45 10.34 8.74 7.01
N ASP A 46 9.78 7.54 7.19
CA ASP A 46 10.44 6.27 6.87
C ASP A 46 10.21 5.84 5.41
N MET A 47 9.32 6.55 4.69
CA MET A 47 9.04 6.28 3.29
C MET A 47 9.98 7.08 2.40
N ASP A 48 10.49 6.40 1.39
CA ASP A 48 11.26 7.06 0.36
C ASP A 48 10.36 7.91 -0.55
N ALA A 49 10.66 9.21 -0.66
CA ALA A 49 9.83 10.16 -1.44
C ALA A 49 9.72 9.78 -2.93
N GLY A 50 10.78 9.22 -3.51
CA GLY A 50 10.76 8.75 -4.90
C GLY A 50 9.84 7.54 -5.06
N LEU A 51 9.90 6.60 -4.12
CA LEU A 51 9.01 5.44 -4.09
C LEU A 51 7.55 5.83 -3.84
N ALA A 52 7.28 6.74 -2.90
CA ALA A 52 5.93 7.25 -2.63
C ALA A 52 5.29 7.90 -3.86
N SER A 53 6.06 8.69 -4.62
CA SER A 53 5.61 9.26 -5.90
C SER A 53 5.23 8.17 -6.90
N ILE A 54 6.07 7.16 -7.09
CA ILE A 54 5.80 6.07 -8.03
C ILE A 54 4.52 5.31 -7.69
N LEU A 55 4.30 5.03 -6.40
CA LEU A 55 3.07 4.37 -5.94
C LEU A 55 1.84 5.25 -6.20
N SER A 56 1.96 6.56 -5.95
CA SER A 56 0.88 7.53 -6.17
C SER A 56 0.49 7.60 -7.65
N ASP A 57 1.48 7.69 -8.54
CA ASP A 57 1.28 7.92 -9.98
C ASP A 57 0.76 6.67 -10.72
N HIS A 58 1.18 5.49 -10.28
CA HIS A 58 0.91 4.26 -11.03
C HIS A 58 -0.11 3.33 -10.38
N LEU A 59 -0.24 3.33 -9.04
CA LEU A 59 -1.04 2.34 -8.33
C LEU A 59 -2.19 2.94 -7.53
N LEU A 60 -2.03 4.13 -6.94
CA LEU A 60 -3.06 4.77 -6.11
C LEU A 60 -3.98 5.67 -6.93
N THR A 61 -4.55 5.12 -8.00
CA THR A 61 -5.49 5.85 -8.87
C THR A 61 -6.77 5.04 -9.08
N ILE A 62 -7.88 5.73 -9.35
CA ILE A 62 -9.20 5.10 -9.59
C ILE A 62 -9.20 4.20 -10.83
N THR A 63 -8.38 4.55 -11.81
CA THR A 63 -8.28 3.85 -13.10
C THR A 63 -6.82 3.52 -13.38
N PRO A 64 -6.25 2.54 -12.65
CA PRO A 64 -4.88 2.14 -12.89
C PRO A 64 -4.76 1.60 -14.31
N HIS A 65 -3.64 1.92 -14.95
CA HIS A 65 -3.34 1.39 -16.27
C HIS A 65 -3.32 -0.15 -16.23
N ALA A 66 -3.66 -0.84 -17.32
CA ALA A 66 -3.62 -2.31 -17.37
C ALA A 66 -2.22 -2.88 -17.00
N ASN A 67 -1.18 -2.09 -17.28
CA ASN A 67 0.22 -2.39 -16.97
C ASN A 67 0.73 -1.62 -15.74
N ALA A 68 -0.14 -1.13 -14.86
CA ALA A 68 0.21 -0.31 -13.70
C ALA A 68 1.36 -0.88 -12.87
N VAL A 69 1.32 -2.18 -12.56
CA VAL A 69 2.38 -2.87 -11.80
C VAL A 69 3.68 -2.94 -12.58
N ALA A 70 3.63 -3.19 -13.89
CA ALA A 70 4.83 -3.24 -14.73
C ALA A 70 5.47 -1.85 -14.85
N ASN A 71 4.65 -0.81 -14.99
CA ASN A 71 5.10 0.59 -15.06
C ASN A 71 5.74 1.03 -13.72
N ALA A 72 5.08 0.74 -12.59
CA ALA A 72 5.63 1.02 -11.27
C ALA A 72 6.97 0.31 -11.05
N LYS A 73 7.08 -0.97 -11.44
CA LYS A 73 8.35 -1.71 -11.37
C LYS A 73 9.45 -1.08 -12.22
N ALA A 74 9.13 -0.69 -13.46
CA ALA A 74 10.09 -0.04 -14.33
C ALA A 74 10.59 1.28 -13.72
N ALA A 75 9.69 2.10 -13.18
CA ALA A 75 10.03 3.35 -12.51
C ALA A 75 10.88 3.13 -11.23
N ILE A 76 10.60 2.08 -10.46
CA ILE A 76 11.42 1.72 -9.28
C ILE A 76 12.84 1.33 -9.71
N ILE A 77 12.97 0.54 -10.78
CA ILE A 77 14.28 0.16 -11.31
C ILE A 77 15.04 1.41 -11.77
N GLU A 78 14.39 2.32 -12.48
CA GLU A 78 14.99 3.58 -12.91
C GLU A 78 15.44 4.45 -11.71
N LEU A 79 14.61 4.53 -10.67
CA LEU A 79 14.95 5.22 -9.42
C LEU A 79 16.17 4.58 -8.73
N ALA A 80 16.22 3.25 -8.67
CA ALA A 80 17.34 2.51 -8.11
C ALA A 80 18.64 2.77 -8.91
N VAL A 81 18.57 2.73 -10.24
CA VAL A 81 19.71 3.05 -11.11
C VAL A 81 20.19 4.48 -10.90
N LYS A 82 19.28 5.45 -10.85
CA LYS A 82 19.61 6.86 -10.60
C LYS A 82 20.32 7.07 -9.26
N ARG A 83 19.98 6.28 -8.24
CA ARG A 83 20.61 6.35 -6.91
C ARG A 83 21.90 5.57 -6.79
N ALA A 84 22.01 4.47 -7.54
CA ALA A 84 23.24 3.69 -7.63
C ALA A 84 24.31 4.39 -8.49
N ALA A 85 23.92 5.39 -9.29
CA ALA A 85 24.86 6.19 -10.06
C ALA A 85 25.84 6.92 -9.12
N PRO A 86 27.17 6.78 -9.36
CA PRO A 86 28.15 7.48 -8.56
C PRO A 86 27.93 9.00 -8.69
N ALA A 87 27.93 9.70 -7.55
CA ALA A 87 27.99 11.15 -7.57
C ALA A 87 29.31 11.53 -8.25
N GLU A 88 29.24 12.20 -9.40
CA GLU A 88 30.43 12.77 -10.03
C GLU A 88 31.12 13.66 -8.98
N GLU A 89 32.29 13.21 -8.52
CA GLU A 89 33.16 13.96 -7.64
C GLU A 89 33.51 15.25 -8.39
N LYS A 90 32.88 16.37 -7.99
CA LYS A 90 33.34 17.69 -8.41
C LYS A 90 34.73 17.90 -7.81
N ALA A 91 35.74 17.41 -8.51
CA ALA A 91 37.12 17.74 -8.29
C ALA A 91 37.30 19.24 -8.60
N ASN A 92 37.03 20.08 -7.62
CA ASN A 92 37.58 21.43 -7.61
C ASN A 92 39.05 21.30 -7.19
N GLY A 93 39.94 21.44 -8.16
CA GLY A 93 41.38 21.58 -7.94
C GLY A 93 41.76 22.92 -7.33
#